data_AF-A0JTM3-F1
#
_entry.id   AF-A0JTM3-F1
#
_cell.length_a   1.000
_cell.length_b   1.000
_cell.length_c   1.000
_cell.angle_alpha   90.00
_cell.angle_beta   90.00
_cell.angle_gamma   90.00
#
_symmetry.space_group_name_H-M   'P 1'
#
loop_
_entity.id
_entity.type
_entity.pdbx_description
1 polymer ?
#
loop_
_entity_poly.entity_id
_entity_poly.type
_entity_poly.pdbx_seq_one_letter_code
_entity_poly.pdbx_strand_id
1 'polypeptide(L)'
;MSITAPHNTNTPATRRSLRTPAAAAASLLVLATLSAGFSAPAHANPDPISFQYTTVIDATRVGGAPDTPVRVTYTFDSDLPPTNGDGVIYSAYEPIHMIVELGDDCAAMSGSGASIDVLNGTGEPPSDSYAVSTVDPATAGKTLAGLQIQAVQFVLVDDDTTMFSDVSLPTSADFAASADFSQTLIQLTGDRRGILLFAERVPFQFSAYDPAGTLAALQESVASMQLNAGVKTSLQNRLTKVAGYIDGTSSKSNAKAEQELRGFIAQVQGLSGKGLTPAQAAHLIQQATSLIDQLPACA
;
A
#
# COMPACT_ATOMS: atom_id res chain seq x y z
N MET A 1 -29.22 24.77 60.06
CA MET A 1 -29.05 25.62 61.26
C MET A 1 -27.59 26.01 61.33
N SER A 2 -27.30 27.30 61.46
CA SER A 2 -25.93 27.85 61.50
C SER A 2 -25.54 28.19 62.94
N ILE A 3 -24.25 28.05 63.28
CA ILE A 3 -23.58 28.86 64.30
C ILE A 3 -22.21 29.29 63.72
N THR A 4 -21.74 30.47 64.11
CA THR A 4 -20.75 31.28 63.36
C THR A 4 -19.56 31.68 64.22
N ALA A 5 -18.33 31.40 63.75
CA ALA A 5 -17.04 32.11 63.95
C ALA A 5 -16.57 32.49 65.41
N PRO A 6 -15.33 33.00 65.64
CA PRO A 6 -14.77 34.23 65.04
C PRO A 6 -13.29 34.16 64.57
N HIS A 7 -12.87 35.27 63.93
CA HIS A 7 -11.53 35.60 63.44
C HIS A 7 -10.42 35.66 64.51
N ASN A 8 -9.16 35.61 64.05
CA ASN A 8 -8.25 36.75 64.27
C ASN A 8 -7.27 36.97 63.09
N THR A 9 -6.75 38.19 62.94
CA THR A 9 -5.96 38.70 61.81
C THR A 9 -4.49 39.00 62.19
N ASN A 10 -3.56 39.01 61.22
CA ASN A 10 -2.67 40.16 60.90
C ASN A 10 -1.47 39.82 59.98
N THR A 11 -1.35 40.58 58.90
CA THR A 11 -0.18 40.85 58.04
C THR A 11 0.69 42.00 58.66
N PRO A 12 1.77 42.57 58.05
CA PRO A 12 2.53 42.24 56.83
C PRO A 12 4.10 42.34 56.87
N ALA A 13 4.73 41.82 55.81
CA ALA A 13 5.91 42.31 55.06
C ALA A 13 7.24 42.77 55.72
N THR A 14 8.37 42.28 55.15
CA THR A 14 9.54 43.14 54.84
C THR A 14 10.32 42.61 53.62
N ARG A 15 10.71 43.50 52.69
CA ARG A 15 11.64 43.20 51.57
C ARG A 15 13.10 43.24 52.04
N ARG A 16 13.98 42.41 51.47
CA ARG A 16 15.33 42.88 51.09
C ARG A 16 15.94 42.12 49.91
N SER A 17 16.36 42.89 48.90
CA SER A 17 17.13 42.47 47.73
C SER A 17 18.60 42.24 48.08
N LEU A 18 19.29 41.34 47.35
CA LEU A 18 20.74 41.44 47.10
C LEU A 18 21.22 40.65 45.86
N ARG A 19 21.46 41.39 44.77
CA ARG A 19 22.60 41.29 43.81
C ARG A 19 22.93 39.99 43.04
N THR A 20 22.77 40.07 41.72
CA THR A 20 23.85 39.81 40.72
C THR A 20 24.95 40.90 40.84
N PRO A 21 26.24 40.65 40.48
CA PRO A 21 26.73 40.22 39.16
C PRO A 21 27.76 39.04 39.27
N ALA A 22 28.58 38.63 38.28
CA ALA A 22 28.94 39.19 36.96
C ALA A 22 29.28 38.07 35.93
N ALA A 23 29.76 38.45 34.73
CA ALA A 23 30.27 37.55 33.69
C ALA A 23 31.81 37.55 33.62
N ALA A 24 32.39 36.46 33.12
CA ALA A 24 33.69 36.45 32.44
C ALA A 24 33.76 35.26 31.46
N ALA A 25 34.14 35.52 30.21
CA ALA A 25 34.38 34.50 29.20
C ALA A 25 35.89 34.23 29.07
N ALA A 26 36.26 32.99 28.72
CA ALA A 26 37.32 32.64 27.76
C ALA A 26 37.84 31.21 27.99
N SER A 27 37.65 30.32 27.01
CA SER A 27 38.78 29.78 26.22
C SER A 27 38.28 28.76 25.21
N LEU A 28 38.53 29.04 23.93
CA LEU A 28 38.28 28.13 22.84
C LEU A 28 39.42 27.09 22.80
N LEU A 29 39.12 25.82 23.11
CA LEU A 29 40.08 24.73 22.89
C LEU A 29 39.55 23.79 21.80
N VAL A 30 40.00 24.02 20.57
CA VAL A 30 39.75 23.12 19.45
C VAL A 30 40.68 21.91 19.59
N LEU A 31 40.19 20.82 20.18
CA LEU A 31 40.76 19.50 19.94
C LEU A 31 40.12 18.95 18.66
N ALA A 32 40.87 18.96 17.56
CA ALA A 32 40.52 18.23 16.37
C ALA A 32 40.80 16.74 16.58
N THR A 33 39.84 16.01 17.16
CA THR A 33 39.85 14.54 17.12
C THR A 33 39.55 14.09 15.70
N LEU A 34 40.59 13.57 15.03
CA LEU A 34 40.47 12.83 13.79
C LEU A 34 39.66 11.54 14.04
N SER A 35 38.35 11.61 13.86
CA SER A 35 37.50 10.42 13.78
C SER A 35 37.65 9.83 12.39
N ALA A 36 38.43 8.75 12.27
CA ALA A 36 38.53 8.00 11.03
C ALA A 36 37.13 7.54 10.56
N GLY A 37 36.92 7.54 9.25
CA GLY A 37 35.60 7.31 8.67
C GLY A 37 35.02 5.95 9.02
N PHE A 38 34.04 5.94 9.91
CA PHE A 38 32.83 5.17 9.69
C PHE A 38 31.76 6.17 9.23
N SER A 39 31.64 6.33 7.91
CA SER A 39 30.28 6.44 7.39
C SER A 39 29.60 5.17 7.86
N ALA A 40 28.60 5.28 8.75
CA ALA A 40 27.61 4.24 8.83
C ALA A 40 27.16 3.97 7.39
N PRO A 41 26.95 2.71 6.96
CA PRO A 41 26.25 2.50 5.71
C PRO A 41 25.00 3.37 5.79
N ALA A 42 24.81 4.23 4.80
CA ALA A 42 23.51 4.85 4.64
C ALA A 42 22.57 3.64 4.51
N HIS A 43 21.74 3.43 5.54
CA HIS A 43 20.58 2.57 5.38
C HIS A 43 19.83 3.24 4.24
N ALA A 44 19.93 2.64 3.05
CA ALA A 44 19.01 2.95 2.00
C ALA A 44 17.66 2.60 2.60
N ASN A 45 16.88 3.63 2.93
CA ASN A 45 15.49 3.43 3.31
C ASN A 45 14.91 2.54 2.21
N PRO A 46 14.47 1.31 2.51
CA PRO A 46 14.07 0.38 1.47
C PRO A 46 12.97 1.05 0.64
N ASP A 47 13.03 0.86 -0.68
CA ASP A 47 12.03 1.44 -1.57
C ASP A 47 10.64 0.96 -1.12
N PRO A 48 9.64 1.85 -0.97
CA PRO A 48 8.34 1.49 -0.42
C PRO A 48 7.71 0.28 -1.11
N ILE A 49 7.36 -0.73 -0.31
CA ILE A 49 6.82 -1.99 -0.80
C ILE A 49 5.33 -1.80 -1.07
N SER A 50 4.88 -2.30 -2.21
CA SER A 50 3.47 -2.21 -2.60
C SER A 50 2.90 -3.60 -2.90
N PHE A 51 1.69 -3.85 -2.42
CA PHE A 51 0.94 -5.07 -2.70
C PHE A 51 -0.40 -4.76 -3.33
N GLN A 52 -0.92 -5.73 -4.08
CA GLN A 52 -2.23 -5.71 -4.69
C GLN A 52 -3.02 -6.96 -4.29
N TYR A 53 -4.18 -6.74 -3.71
CA TYR A 53 -5.21 -7.75 -3.47
C TYR A 53 -6.33 -7.60 -4.51
N THR A 54 -6.80 -8.70 -5.10
CA THR A 54 -7.96 -8.73 -6.00
C THR A 54 -8.93 -9.84 -5.63
N THR A 55 -10.23 -9.58 -5.74
CA THR A 55 -11.31 -10.56 -5.56
C THR A 55 -12.58 -10.11 -6.31
N VAL A 56 -13.72 -10.75 -6.05
CA VAL A 56 -15.04 -10.37 -6.56
C VAL A 56 -16.07 -10.27 -5.42
N ILE A 57 -17.06 -9.39 -5.58
CA ILE A 57 -18.13 -9.18 -4.58
C ILE A 57 -19.49 -8.97 -5.24
N ASP A 58 -20.56 -9.36 -4.55
CA ASP A 58 -21.93 -9.01 -4.96
C ASP A 58 -22.18 -7.52 -4.69
N ALA A 59 -22.06 -6.71 -5.75
CA ALA A 59 -22.33 -5.28 -5.72
C ALA A 59 -23.72 -4.91 -6.28
N THR A 60 -24.63 -5.87 -6.47
CA THR A 60 -25.99 -5.61 -6.99
C THR A 60 -26.75 -4.58 -6.15
N ARG A 61 -26.48 -4.54 -4.84
CA ARG A 61 -27.03 -3.56 -3.89
C ARG A 61 -26.65 -2.10 -4.18
N VAL A 62 -25.60 -1.87 -4.97
CA VAL A 62 -25.13 -0.54 -5.41
C VAL A 62 -25.16 -0.37 -6.94
N GLY A 63 -25.86 -1.26 -7.64
CA GLY A 63 -26.02 -1.21 -9.11
C GLY A 63 -24.92 -1.92 -9.91
N GLY A 64 -24.00 -2.62 -9.24
CA GLY A 64 -23.00 -3.47 -9.89
C GLY A 64 -23.50 -4.87 -10.24
N ALA A 65 -22.57 -5.72 -10.69
CA ALA A 65 -22.77 -7.14 -10.98
C ALA A 65 -22.63 -8.02 -9.70
N PRO A 66 -23.14 -9.27 -9.69
CA PRO A 66 -22.96 -10.20 -8.57
C PRO A 66 -21.50 -10.68 -8.42
N ASP A 67 -20.68 -10.48 -9.43
CA ASP A 67 -19.26 -10.83 -9.54
C ASP A 67 -18.39 -9.59 -9.80
N THR A 68 -18.78 -8.43 -9.23
CA THR A 68 -18.06 -7.17 -9.44
C THR A 68 -16.63 -7.26 -8.90
N PRO A 69 -15.60 -6.97 -9.72
CA PRO A 69 -14.22 -6.98 -9.27
C PRO A 69 -13.98 -5.98 -8.13
N VAL A 70 -13.21 -6.41 -7.13
CA VAL A 70 -12.64 -5.55 -6.10
C VAL A 70 -11.13 -5.63 -6.23
N ARG A 71 -10.46 -4.47 -6.22
CA ARG A 71 -8.99 -4.38 -6.18
C ARG A 71 -8.58 -3.40 -5.10
N VAL A 72 -7.59 -3.78 -4.30
CA VAL A 72 -6.99 -2.96 -3.25
C VAL A 72 -5.49 -2.95 -3.46
N THR A 73 -4.93 -1.80 -3.84
CA THR A 73 -3.49 -1.60 -3.98
C THR A 73 -3.02 -0.68 -2.86
N TYR A 74 -2.00 -1.05 -2.12
CA TYR A 74 -1.49 -0.25 -1.00
C TYR A 74 0.02 -0.37 -0.90
N THR A 75 0.62 0.67 -0.32
CA THR A 75 2.07 0.87 -0.23
C THR A 75 2.45 1.15 1.21
N PHE A 76 3.54 0.59 1.69
CA PHE A 76 4.05 0.78 3.05
C PHE A 76 5.60 0.84 3.06
N ASP A 77 6.16 1.29 4.18
CA ASP A 77 7.59 1.21 4.45
C ASP A 77 7.81 0.09 5.48
N SER A 78 8.59 -0.94 5.11
CA SER A 78 8.83 -2.12 5.95
C SER A 78 9.73 -1.84 7.16
N ASP A 79 10.49 -0.74 7.14
CA ASP A 79 11.41 -0.36 8.21
C ASP A 79 10.74 0.49 9.30
N LEU A 80 9.48 0.91 9.10
CA LEU A 80 8.73 1.62 10.12
C LEU A 80 8.33 0.69 11.28
N PRO A 81 8.50 1.13 12.54
CA PRO A 81 8.03 0.36 13.69
C PRO A 81 6.50 0.26 13.70
N PRO A 82 5.93 -0.80 14.30
CA PRO A 82 4.48 -0.93 14.42
C PRO A 82 3.88 0.24 15.21
N THR A 83 2.70 0.69 14.78
CA THR A 83 1.93 1.75 15.42
C THR A 83 1.17 1.25 16.65
N ASN A 84 0.86 -0.04 16.69
CA ASN A 84 0.18 -0.72 17.79
C ASN A 84 0.53 -2.23 17.79
N GLY A 85 0.20 -2.93 18.89
CA GLY A 85 0.42 -4.37 19.05
C GLY A 85 1.35 -4.72 20.20
N ASP A 86 1.57 -6.03 20.40
CA ASP A 86 2.48 -6.56 21.42
C ASP A 86 3.87 -6.93 20.86
N GLY A 87 4.02 -6.98 19.53
CA GLY A 87 5.28 -7.34 18.86
C GLY A 87 5.63 -8.83 18.96
N VAL A 88 4.68 -9.69 19.34
CA VAL A 88 4.88 -11.14 19.54
C VAL A 88 3.81 -11.94 18.80
N ILE A 89 2.54 -11.65 19.04
CA ILE A 89 1.37 -12.31 18.43
C ILE A 89 0.66 -11.35 17.48
N TYR A 90 0.71 -10.04 17.76
CA TYR A 90 0.05 -9.03 16.96
C TYR A 90 0.92 -7.77 16.79
N SER A 91 0.96 -7.24 15.57
CA SER A 91 1.46 -5.90 15.24
C SER A 91 0.58 -5.25 14.18
N ALA A 92 0.39 -3.95 14.30
CA ALA A 92 -0.32 -3.13 13.33
C ALA A 92 0.57 -1.99 12.82
N TYR A 93 0.44 -1.69 11.54
CA TYR A 93 1.25 -0.73 10.80
C TYR A 93 0.34 0.24 10.04
N GLU A 94 0.85 1.42 9.69
CA GLU A 94 0.13 2.39 8.86
C GLU A 94 0.71 2.35 7.42
N PRO A 95 -0.10 2.05 6.38
CA PRO A 95 0.36 2.17 5.00
C PRO A 95 0.61 3.64 4.65
N ILE A 96 1.46 3.93 3.68
CA ILE A 96 1.68 5.30 3.17
C ILE A 96 0.44 5.78 2.41
N HIS A 97 -0.11 4.93 1.53
CA HIS A 97 -1.31 5.20 0.75
C HIS A 97 -2.00 3.90 0.34
N MET A 98 -3.28 4.02 -0.03
CA MET A 98 -4.10 2.91 -0.55
C MET A 98 -5.06 3.40 -1.63
N ILE A 99 -5.31 2.56 -2.63
CA ILE A 99 -6.29 2.74 -3.69
C ILE A 99 -7.25 1.55 -3.61
N VAL A 100 -8.56 1.82 -3.56
CA VAL A 100 -9.61 0.80 -3.63
C VAL A 100 -10.43 1.02 -4.88
N GLU A 101 -10.76 -0.06 -5.58
CA GLU A 101 -11.56 -0.07 -6.79
C GLU A 101 -12.70 -1.09 -6.65
N LEU A 102 -13.88 -0.73 -7.13
CA LEU A 102 -15.10 -1.54 -7.16
C LEU A 102 -15.72 -1.44 -8.56
N GLY A 103 -15.44 -2.44 -9.41
CA GLY A 103 -15.70 -2.33 -10.84
C GLY A 103 -14.86 -1.21 -11.46
N ASP A 104 -15.51 -0.27 -12.15
CA ASP A 104 -14.88 0.88 -12.80
C ASP A 104 -14.76 2.13 -11.90
N ASP A 105 -15.27 2.10 -10.65
CA ASP A 105 -15.23 3.22 -9.70
C ASP A 105 -14.21 2.99 -8.58
N CYS A 106 -13.72 4.06 -7.95
CA CYS A 106 -12.48 4.02 -7.19
C CYS A 106 -12.30 5.14 -6.15
N ALA A 107 -11.41 4.91 -5.19
CA ALA A 107 -10.95 5.92 -4.24
C ALA A 107 -9.49 5.72 -3.81
N ALA A 108 -8.68 6.77 -3.99
CA ALA A 108 -7.35 6.88 -3.41
C ALA A 108 -7.41 7.54 -2.02
N MET A 109 -6.70 6.98 -1.04
CA MET A 109 -6.70 7.31 0.38
C MET A 109 -5.26 7.42 0.91
N SER A 110 -5.04 8.32 1.87
CA SER A 110 -3.79 8.40 2.63
C SER A 110 -3.75 7.36 3.76
N GLY A 111 -2.56 7.08 4.27
CA GLY A 111 -2.35 6.20 5.44
C GLY A 111 -3.16 6.51 6.69
N SER A 112 -3.38 7.79 7.00
CA SER A 112 -4.00 8.15 8.29
C SER A 112 -5.46 7.70 8.35
N GLY A 113 -5.76 6.75 9.24
CA GLY A 113 -7.06 6.04 9.31
C GLY A 113 -7.08 4.69 8.60
N ALA A 114 -5.94 4.23 8.09
CA ALA A 114 -5.70 2.90 7.55
C ALA A 114 -4.85 2.06 8.51
N SER A 115 -4.94 0.73 8.40
CA SER A 115 -4.00 -0.17 9.06
C SER A 115 -3.70 -1.42 8.23
N ILE A 116 -2.48 -1.94 8.40
CA ILE A 116 -2.09 -3.30 8.05
C ILE A 116 -1.88 -4.04 9.37
N ASP A 117 -2.74 -5.00 9.66
CA ASP A 117 -2.70 -5.85 10.85
C ASP A 117 -2.05 -7.19 10.49
N VAL A 118 -0.98 -7.55 11.20
CA VAL A 118 -0.32 -8.87 11.12
C VAL A 118 -0.56 -9.61 12.43
N LEU A 119 -1.23 -10.75 12.35
CA LEU A 119 -1.47 -11.67 13.46
C LEU A 119 -0.69 -12.97 13.19
N ASN A 120 0.27 -13.28 14.05
CA ASN A 120 0.93 -14.59 14.13
C ASN A 120 0.23 -15.42 15.22
N GLY A 121 -0.67 -16.29 14.78
CA GLY A 121 -1.79 -16.81 15.56
C GLY A 121 -1.47 -17.93 16.52
N THR A 122 -0.58 -17.74 17.50
CA THR A 122 -0.39 -18.72 18.58
C THR A 122 -1.59 -18.69 19.58
N GLY A 123 -2.66 -19.42 19.27
CA GLY A 123 -3.96 -19.38 19.99
C GLY A 123 -4.79 -20.68 19.95
N GLU A 124 -6.09 -20.61 20.28
CA GLU A 124 -7.03 -21.75 20.16
C GLU A 124 -8.44 -21.32 19.65
N PRO A 125 -8.88 -21.76 18.45
CA PRO A 125 -8.03 -22.33 17.42
C PRO A 125 -6.95 -21.31 17.01
N PRO A 126 -5.71 -21.76 16.77
CA PRO A 126 -4.66 -20.88 16.26
C PRO A 126 -5.00 -20.53 14.80
N SER A 127 -4.79 -19.27 14.40
CA SER A 127 -4.91 -18.87 12.99
C SER A 127 -4.08 -17.62 12.71
N ASP A 128 -3.25 -17.69 11.68
CA ASP A 128 -2.56 -16.50 11.19
C ASP A 128 -3.57 -15.64 10.42
N SER A 129 -3.43 -14.32 10.53
CA SER A 129 -4.20 -13.43 9.67
C SER A 129 -3.44 -12.18 9.27
N TYR A 130 -3.74 -11.73 8.06
CA TYR A 130 -3.22 -10.51 7.49
C TYR A 130 -4.41 -9.67 7.02
N ALA A 131 -4.67 -8.56 7.70
CA ALA A 131 -5.76 -7.65 7.33
C ALA A 131 -5.22 -6.31 6.86
N VAL A 132 -5.87 -5.73 5.85
CA VAL A 132 -5.69 -4.32 5.51
C VAL A 132 -7.05 -3.65 5.59
N SER A 133 -7.13 -2.58 6.36
CA SER A 133 -8.39 -1.88 6.64
C SER A 133 -8.26 -0.37 6.52
N THR A 134 -9.37 0.30 6.22
CA THR A 134 -9.54 1.76 6.37
C THR A 134 -10.87 2.11 7.00
N VAL A 135 -10.85 3.19 7.78
CA VAL A 135 -12.00 3.87 8.38
C VAL A 135 -11.79 5.39 8.31
N ASP A 136 -12.63 6.18 8.99
CA ASP A 136 -12.36 7.61 9.21
C ASP A 136 -11.05 7.78 10.03
N PRO A 137 -10.13 8.70 9.67
CA PRO A 137 -10.27 9.75 8.66
C PRO A 137 -9.88 9.37 7.22
N ALA A 138 -9.31 8.20 6.94
CA ALA A 138 -8.83 7.82 5.60
C ALA A 138 -9.94 7.87 4.53
N THR A 139 -11.15 7.45 4.91
CA THR A 139 -12.33 7.38 4.03
C THR A 139 -13.06 8.73 3.86
N ALA A 140 -12.67 9.79 4.58
CA ALA A 140 -13.40 11.05 4.63
C ALA A 140 -13.54 11.72 3.25
N GLY A 141 -14.78 11.96 2.81
CA GLY A 141 -15.09 12.57 1.51
C GLY A 141 -14.79 11.69 0.29
N LYS A 142 -14.45 10.41 0.48
CA LYS A 142 -14.22 9.42 -0.57
C LYS A 142 -15.49 8.65 -0.89
N THR A 143 -15.66 8.27 -2.16
CA THR A 143 -16.85 7.57 -2.65
C THR A 143 -16.52 6.32 -3.45
N LEU A 144 -17.40 5.32 -3.40
CA LEU A 144 -17.46 4.18 -4.32
C LEU A 144 -18.92 3.92 -4.71
N ALA A 145 -19.17 3.59 -5.98
CA ALA A 145 -20.50 3.55 -6.59
C ALA A 145 -21.32 4.84 -6.33
N GLY A 146 -20.65 6.00 -6.25
CA GLY A 146 -21.26 7.28 -5.88
C GLY A 146 -21.77 7.40 -4.43
N LEU A 147 -21.40 6.47 -3.55
CA LEU A 147 -21.77 6.45 -2.13
C LEU A 147 -20.56 6.72 -1.24
N GLN A 148 -20.74 7.39 -0.10
CA GLN A 148 -19.65 7.71 0.83
C GLN A 148 -19.08 6.43 1.44
N ILE A 149 -17.76 6.24 1.38
CA ILE A 149 -17.08 5.12 2.02
C ILE A 149 -17.13 5.32 3.55
N GLN A 150 -17.39 4.25 4.29
CA GLN A 150 -17.26 4.22 5.75
C GLN A 150 -16.06 3.38 6.15
N ALA A 151 -15.99 2.16 5.61
CA ALA A 151 -14.89 1.25 5.82
C ALA A 151 -14.62 0.40 4.58
N VAL A 152 -13.36 0.03 4.39
CA VAL A 152 -12.94 -1.06 3.48
C VAL A 152 -12.02 -1.98 4.28
N GLN A 153 -12.18 -3.28 4.13
CA GLN A 153 -11.26 -4.26 4.70
C GLN A 153 -11.14 -5.47 3.77
N PHE A 154 -9.93 -6.02 3.65
CA PHE A 154 -9.76 -7.44 3.34
C PHE A 154 -8.97 -8.12 4.45
N VAL A 155 -9.17 -9.42 4.60
CA VAL A 155 -8.44 -10.28 5.53
C VAL A 155 -8.05 -11.55 4.78
N LEU A 156 -6.79 -11.97 4.88
CA LEU A 156 -6.32 -13.31 4.54
C LEU A 156 -6.19 -14.10 5.84
N VAL A 157 -6.59 -15.36 5.84
CA VAL A 157 -6.56 -16.25 7.02
C VAL A 157 -5.95 -17.59 6.65
N ASP A 158 -5.08 -18.11 7.52
CA ASP A 158 -4.52 -19.47 7.49
C ASP A 158 -4.86 -20.13 8.83
N ASP A 159 -5.72 -21.16 8.78
CA ASP A 159 -6.19 -21.93 9.95
C ASP A 159 -5.11 -22.96 10.42
N ASP A 160 -4.05 -23.20 9.64
CA ASP A 160 -2.93 -24.11 9.92
C ASP A 160 -1.68 -23.40 10.50
N THR A 161 -1.66 -22.05 10.55
CA THR A 161 -0.58 -21.20 11.14
C THR A 161 0.80 -21.35 10.50
N THR A 162 0.84 -21.29 9.18
CA THR A 162 2.03 -21.39 8.34
C THR A 162 2.34 -20.12 7.54
N MET A 163 1.49 -19.09 7.65
CA MET A 163 1.59 -17.84 6.92
C MET A 163 2.75 -16.99 7.45
N PHE A 164 2.98 -16.99 8.76
CA PHE A 164 3.94 -16.10 9.41
C PHE A 164 4.87 -16.78 10.43
N SER A 165 6.14 -16.35 10.46
CA SER A 165 7.13 -16.73 11.48
C SER A 165 7.22 -15.76 12.66
N ASP A 166 6.76 -14.52 12.44
CA ASP A 166 6.71 -13.42 13.40
C ASP A 166 5.66 -12.40 12.93
N VAL A 167 5.59 -11.21 13.53
CA VAL A 167 4.55 -10.20 13.24
C VAL A 167 5.06 -9.01 12.42
N SER A 168 6.23 -9.13 11.80
CA SER A 168 6.79 -8.07 10.94
C SER A 168 5.99 -7.91 9.65
N LEU A 169 6.08 -6.72 9.03
CA LEU A 169 5.53 -6.53 7.68
C LEU A 169 6.22 -7.47 6.68
N PRO A 170 5.47 -8.30 5.93
CA PRO A 170 6.05 -9.16 4.91
C PRO A 170 6.60 -8.33 3.74
N THR A 171 7.82 -8.64 3.30
CA THR A 171 8.52 -7.91 2.22
C THR A 171 8.35 -8.55 0.83
N SER A 172 7.71 -9.73 0.76
CA SER A 172 7.22 -10.34 -0.48
C SER A 172 5.75 -10.74 -0.33
N ALA A 173 5.09 -11.02 -1.46
CA ALA A 173 3.70 -11.46 -1.48
C ALA A 173 3.51 -12.97 -1.21
N ASP A 174 4.60 -13.72 -1.02
CA ASP A 174 4.58 -15.19 -1.02
C ASP A 174 3.81 -15.79 0.17
N PHE A 175 3.73 -15.07 1.30
CA PHE A 175 2.96 -15.49 2.48
C PHE A 175 1.48 -15.76 2.16
N ALA A 176 0.90 -15.00 1.23
CA ALA A 176 -0.51 -15.13 0.86
C ALA A 176 -0.83 -16.46 0.16
N ALA A 177 0.17 -17.23 -0.27
CA ALA A 177 -0.01 -18.59 -0.78
C ALA A 177 -0.33 -19.63 0.31
N SER A 178 -0.07 -19.31 1.59
CA SER A 178 -0.47 -20.13 2.74
C SER A 178 -1.90 -19.85 3.22
N ALA A 179 -2.56 -18.79 2.74
CA ALA A 179 -3.90 -18.44 3.20
C ALA A 179 -4.98 -19.39 2.65
N ASP A 180 -5.68 -20.08 3.54
CA ASP A 180 -6.83 -20.94 3.24
C ASP A 180 -7.99 -20.18 2.58
N PHE A 181 -8.21 -18.94 3.01
CA PHE A 181 -9.30 -18.11 2.50
C PHE A 181 -9.06 -16.62 2.68
N SER A 182 -9.88 -15.84 1.97
CA SER A 182 -10.03 -14.41 2.18
C SER A 182 -11.44 -14.04 2.63
N GLN A 183 -11.53 -12.92 3.33
CA GLN A 183 -12.76 -12.17 3.59
C GLN A 183 -12.58 -10.75 3.04
N THR A 184 -13.67 -10.14 2.55
CA THR A 184 -13.67 -8.75 2.06
C THR A 184 -14.96 -8.05 2.48
N LEU A 185 -14.80 -6.83 2.98
CA LEU A 185 -15.87 -5.98 3.47
C LEU A 185 -15.73 -4.59 2.83
N ILE A 186 -16.82 -4.08 2.26
CA ILE A 186 -16.94 -2.68 1.84
C ILE A 186 -18.22 -2.13 2.47
N GLN A 187 -18.07 -1.16 3.37
CA GLN A 187 -19.18 -0.47 4.00
C GLN A 187 -19.33 0.92 3.39
N LEU A 188 -20.50 1.17 2.80
CA LEU A 188 -20.85 2.41 2.12
C LEU A 188 -22.08 3.04 2.80
N THR A 189 -22.20 4.35 2.76
CA THR A 189 -23.38 5.08 3.29
C THR A 189 -23.90 6.05 2.24
N GLY A 190 -25.20 5.96 1.95
CA GLY A 190 -25.96 7.02 1.28
C GLY A 190 -26.81 7.79 2.29
N ASP A 191 -27.54 8.82 1.83
CA ASP A 191 -28.28 9.81 2.63
C ASP A 191 -29.06 9.30 3.86
N ARG A 192 -29.49 8.04 3.90
CA ARG A 192 -30.31 7.46 4.99
C ARG A 192 -30.04 6.01 5.37
N ARG A 193 -29.09 5.30 4.74
CA ARG A 193 -28.83 3.86 5.02
C ARG A 193 -27.36 3.49 4.76
N GLY A 194 -26.82 2.67 5.66
CA GLY A 194 -25.60 1.92 5.40
C GLY A 194 -25.87 0.71 4.49
N ILE A 195 -24.96 0.48 3.56
CA ILE A 195 -24.89 -0.69 2.68
C ILE A 195 -23.61 -1.43 3.04
N LEU A 196 -23.74 -2.73 3.23
CA LEU A 196 -22.63 -3.64 3.49
C LEU A 196 -22.53 -4.58 2.29
N LEU A 197 -21.39 -4.54 1.62
CA LEU A 197 -20.96 -5.56 0.69
C LEU A 197 -19.99 -6.45 1.47
N PHE A 198 -20.23 -7.76 1.48
CA PHE A 198 -19.40 -8.72 2.20
C PHE A 198 -19.21 -9.97 1.33
N ALA A 199 -17.98 -10.48 1.30
CA ALA A 199 -17.59 -11.72 0.68
C ALA A 199 -16.67 -12.51 1.63
N GLU A 200 -16.84 -13.82 1.68
CA GLU A 200 -16.06 -14.73 2.51
C GLU A 200 -15.79 -16.02 1.73
N ARG A 201 -14.59 -16.58 1.90
CA ARG A 201 -14.14 -17.80 1.20
C ARG A 201 -14.30 -17.69 -0.32
N VAL A 202 -14.15 -16.46 -0.83
CA VAL A 202 -14.13 -16.14 -2.26
C VAL A 202 -12.71 -16.32 -2.83
N PRO A 203 -12.58 -16.67 -4.13
CA PRO A 203 -11.30 -16.64 -4.81
C PRO A 203 -10.68 -15.24 -4.73
N PHE A 204 -9.37 -15.21 -4.51
CA PHE A 204 -8.59 -13.98 -4.49
C PHE A 204 -7.26 -14.19 -5.22
N GLN A 205 -6.59 -13.08 -5.55
CA GLN A 205 -5.17 -13.07 -5.91
C GLN A 205 -4.47 -12.01 -5.07
N PHE A 206 -3.24 -12.29 -4.68
CA PHE A 206 -2.40 -11.37 -3.93
C PHE A 206 -1.00 -11.35 -4.56
N SER A 207 -0.44 -10.17 -4.79
CA SER A 207 0.81 -10.02 -5.53
C SER A 207 1.58 -8.75 -5.16
N ALA A 208 2.87 -8.72 -5.50
CA ALA A 208 3.66 -7.50 -5.53
C ALA A 208 3.15 -6.55 -6.63
N TYR A 209 2.90 -5.30 -6.27
CA TYR A 209 2.58 -4.23 -7.22
C TYR A 209 3.86 -3.49 -7.59
N ASP A 210 4.48 -3.90 -8.70
CA ASP A 210 5.64 -3.22 -9.27
C ASP A 210 5.50 -3.10 -10.80
N PRO A 211 4.71 -2.12 -11.28
CA PRO A 211 4.50 -1.93 -12.70
C PRO A 211 5.78 -1.41 -13.40
N ALA A 212 6.70 -0.79 -12.65
CA ALA A 212 7.95 -0.27 -13.19
C ALA A 212 8.95 -1.42 -13.45
N GLY A 213 9.18 -2.31 -12.47
CA GLY A 213 10.00 -3.50 -12.64
C GLY A 213 9.37 -4.52 -13.59
N THR A 214 8.04 -4.67 -13.58
CA THR A 214 7.34 -5.50 -14.57
C THR A 214 7.53 -4.96 -16.00
N LEU A 215 7.49 -3.64 -16.20
CA LEU A 215 7.84 -3.02 -17.49
C LEU A 215 9.32 -3.24 -17.84
N ALA A 216 10.23 -3.09 -16.89
CA ALA A 216 11.67 -3.32 -17.12
C ALA A 216 11.95 -4.78 -17.52
N ALA A 217 11.29 -5.76 -16.88
CA ALA A 217 11.37 -7.17 -17.25
C ALA A 217 10.81 -7.45 -18.65
N LEU A 218 9.71 -6.80 -19.05
CA LEU A 218 9.16 -6.88 -20.41
C LEU A 218 10.09 -6.24 -21.45
N GLN A 219 10.71 -5.09 -21.12
CA GLN A 219 11.74 -4.46 -21.94
C GLN A 219 12.96 -5.39 -22.11
N GLU A 220 13.42 -6.06 -21.06
CA GLU A 220 14.53 -7.02 -21.12
C GLU A 220 14.16 -8.31 -21.88
N SER A 221 12.92 -8.81 -21.77
CA SER A 221 12.43 -9.89 -22.64
C SER A 221 12.54 -9.52 -24.12
N VAL A 222 12.14 -8.30 -24.51
CA VAL A 222 12.30 -7.82 -25.90
C VAL A 222 13.77 -7.54 -26.24
N ALA A 223 14.61 -7.15 -25.27
CA ALA A 223 16.04 -6.89 -25.46
C ALA A 223 16.87 -8.17 -25.65
N SER A 224 16.53 -9.24 -24.95
CA SER A 224 17.24 -10.52 -25.00
C SER A 224 16.84 -11.41 -26.19
N MET A 225 15.63 -11.26 -26.72
CA MET A 225 15.16 -12.04 -27.88
C MET A 225 15.96 -11.74 -29.17
N GLN A 226 16.27 -12.82 -29.90
CA GLN A 226 16.89 -12.78 -31.23
C GLN A 226 15.87 -12.40 -32.31
N LEU A 227 15.52 -11.12 -32.36
CA LEU A 227 14.55 -10.55 -33.31
C LEU A 227 15.25 -9.79 -34.44
N ASN A 228 14.54 -9.60 -35.56
CA ASN A 228 14.95 -8.63 -36.57
C ASN A 228 15.07 -7.22 -35.93
N ALA A 229 16.13 -6.47 -36.25
CA ALA A 229 16.40 -5.18 -35.65
C ALA A 229 15.24 -4.18 -35.75
N GLY A 230 14.55 -4.11 -36.90
CA GLY A 230 13.39 -3.23 -37.08
C GLY A 230 12.19 -3.63 -36.22
N VAL A 231 11.95 -4.93 -36.05
CA VAL A 231 10.92 -5.47 -35.14
C VAL A 231 11.27 -5.13 -33.70
N LYS A 232 12.52 -5.38 -33.27
CA LYS A 232 13.01 -5.10 -31.93
C LYS A 232 12.87 -3.63 -31.56
N THR A 233 13.35 -2.72 -32.41
CA THR A 233 13.22 -1.27 -32.23
C THR A 233 11.75 -0.85 -32.17
N SER A 234 10.88 -1.39 -33.02
CA SER A 234 9.47 -1.01 -33.02
C SER A 234 8.72 -1.46 -31.76
N LEU A 235 9.06 -2.64 -31.22
CA LEU A 235 8.52 -3.13 -29.95
C LEU A 235 9.04 -2.29 -28.77
N GLN A 236 10.35 -2.07 -28.68
CA GLN A 236 10.96 -1.24 -27.64
C GLN A 236 10.40 0.19 -27.62
N ASN A 237 10.24 0.83 -28.79
CA ASN A 237 9.68 2.18 -28.88
C ASN A 237 8.27 2.32 -28.29
N ARG A 238 7.46 1.24 -28.24
CA ARG A 238 6.18 1.26 -27.52
C ARG A 238 6.39 1.17 -26.02
N LEU A 239 7.23 0.24 -25.56
CA LEU A 239 7.53 0.07 -24.13
C LEU A 239 8.20 1.32 -23.53
N THR A 240 8.97 2.08 -24.30
CA THR A 240 9.51 3.39 -23.87
C THR A 240 8.40 4.44 -23.67
N LYS A 241 7.32 4.41 -24.47
CA LYS A 241 6.17 5.29 -24.23
C LYS A 241 5.40 4.89 -22.98
N VAL A 242 5.23 3.58 -22.75
CA VAL A 242 4.61 3.05 -21.52
C VAL A 242 5.39 3.54 -20.30
N ALA A 243 6.73 3.53 -20.34
CA ALA A 243 7.57 4.10 -19.26
C ALA A 243 7.30 5.59 -19.01
N GLY A 244 6.97 6.36 -20.05
CA GLY A 244 6.57 7.77 -19.91
C GLY A 244 5.14 8.00 -19.40
N TYR A 245 4.39 6.92 -19.13
CA TYR A 245 3.01 6.95 -18.61
C TYR A 245 2.81 6.17 -17.29
N ILE A 246 3.72 5.27 -16.92
CA ILE A 246 3.70 4.66 -15.59
C ILE A 246 4.33 5.64 -14.60
N ASP A 247 3.49 6.49 -14.01
CA ASP A 247 3.85 7.41 -12.92
C ASP A 247 3.31 6.94 -11.55
N GLY A 248 2.51 5.87 -11.53
CA GLY A 248 1.85 5.32 -10.33
C GLY A 248 0.87 6.28 -9.64
N THR A 249 0.64 7.47 -10.20
CA THR A 249 0.07 8.63 -9.49
C THR A 249 -0.95 9.42 -10.29
N SER A 250 -1.23 9.07 -11.56
CA SER A 250 -2.42 9.57 -12.25
C SER A 250 -3.15 8.57 -13.15
N SER A 251 -4.45 8.40 -12.89
CA SER A 251 -5.45 7.68 -13.70
C SER A 251 -5.31 7.90 -15.21
N LYS A 252 -5.15 9.16 -15.62
CA LYS A 252 -5.01 9.57 -17.04
C LYS A 252 -3.68 9.14 -17.68
N SER A 253 -2.67 8.82 -16.88
CA SER A 253 -1.40 8.27 -17.35
C SER A 253 -1.50 6.75 -17.44
N ASN A 254 -2.02 6.08 -16.41
CA ASN A 254 -2.30 4.63 -16.43
C ASN A 254 -3.16 4.21 -17.62
N ALA A 255 -4.24 4.93 -17.93
CA ALA A 255 -5.08 4.65 -19.12
C ALA A 255 -4.31 4.77 -20.46
N LYS A 256 -3.29 5.63 -20.55
CA LYS A 256 -2.40 5.72 -21.74
C LYS A 256 -1.34 4.63 -21.76
N ALA A 257 -0.81 4.24 -20.60
CA ALA A 257 0.07 3.09 -20.45
C ALA A 257 -0.65 1.82 -20.94
N GLU A 258 -1.88 1.59 -20.47
CA GLU A 258 -2.74 0.50 -20.93
C GLU A 258 -2.98 0.56 -22.45
N GLN A 259 -3.32 1.73 -23.00
CA GLN A 259 -3.54 1.89 -24.44
C GLN A 259 -2.31 1.50 -25.28
N GLU A 260 -1.10 1.93 -24.88
CA GLU A 260 0.14 1.55 -25.57
C GLU A 260 0.52 0.07 -25.34
N LEU A 261 0.18 -0.51 -24.18
CA LEU A 261 0.35 -1.96 -23.90
C LEU A 261 -0.60 -2.82 -24.75
N ARG A 262 -1.87 -2.44 -24.89
CA ARG A 262 -2.80 -3.08 -25.83
C ARG A 262 -2.31 -2.94 -27.28
N GLY A 263 -1.74 -1.78 -27.63
CA GLY A 263 -1.07 -1.55 -28.92
C GLY A 263 0.17 -2.43 -29.15
N PHE A 264 0.94 -2.70 -28.09
CA PHE A 264 2.07 -3.64 -28.09
C PHE A 264 1.59 -5.09 -28.27
N ILE A 265 0.56 -5.53 -27.52
CA ILE A 265 -0.06 -6.86 -27.64
C ILE A 265 -0.54 -7.10 -29.07
N ALA A 266 -1.30 -6.16 -29.66
CA ALA A 266 -1.77 -6.27 -31.04
C ALA A 266 -0.62 -6.37 -32.06
N GLN A 267 0.49 -5.65 -31.83
CA GLN A 267 1.68 -5.73 -32.67
C GLN A 267 2.38 -7.10 -32.52
N VAL A 268 2.54 -7.62 -31.31
CA VAL A 268 3.11 -8.95 -31.03
C VAL A 268 2.28 -10.05 -31.68
N GLN A 269 0.95 -9.98 -31.59
CA GLN A 269 0.02 -10.89 -32.27
C GLN A 269 0.23 -10.86 -33.80
N GLY A 270 0.33 -9.68 -34.40
CA GLY A 270 0.57 -9.52 -35.84
C GLY A 270 1.93 -10.06 -36.34
N LEU A 271 2.92 -10.16 -35.44
CA LEU A 271 4.28 -10.68 -35.70
C LEU A 271 4.42 -12.18 -35.43
N SER A 272 3.46 -12.81 -34.75
CA SER A 272 3.45 -14.25 -34.48
C SER A 272 3.51 -15.05 -35.78
N GLY A 273 4.48 -15.97 -35.89
CA GLY A 273 4.74 -16.77 -37.09
C GLY A 273 5.42 -16.01 -38.24
N LYS A 274 5.74 -14.73 -38.10
CA LYS A 274 6.37 -13.88 -39.13
C LYS A 274 7.69 -13.25 -38.71
N GLY A 275 7.85 -12.97 -37.42
CA GLY A 275 9.07 -12.44 -36.80
C GLY A 275 9.25 -12.82 -35.33
N LEU A 276 8.23 -13.47 -34.72
CA LEU A 276 8.25 -14.10 -33.42
C LEU A 276 7.79 -15.56 -33.56
N THR A 277 8.35 -16.47 -32.77
CA THR A 277 7.71 -17.78 -32.60
C THR A 277 6.40 -17.64 -31.82
N PRO A 278 5.42 -18.54 -31.97
CA PRO A 278 4.18 -18.49 -31.19
C PRO A 278 4.41 -18.48 -29.68
N ALA A 279 5.44 -19.18 -29.20
CA ALA A 279 5.83 -19.19 -27.78
C ALA A 279 6.38 -17.83 -27.30
N GLN A 280 7.26 -17.19 -28.09
CA GLN A 280 7.74 -15.83 -27.78
C GLN A 280 6.59 -14.82 -27.77
N ALA A 281 5.68 -14.91 -28.75
CA ALA A 281 4.52 -14.04 -28.82
C ALA A 281 3.60 -14.23 -27.59
N ALA A 282 3.30 -15.48 -27.22
CA ALA A 282 2.50 -15.78 -26.03
C ALA A 282 3.14 -15.23 -24.74
N HIS A 283 4.45 -15.41 -24.56
CA HIS A 283 5.18 -14.92 -23.39
C HIS A 283 5.14 -13.38 -23.28
N LEU A 284 5.42 -12.66 -24.37
CA LEU A 284 5.35 -11.20 -24.39
C LEU A 284 3.93 -10.67 -24.16
N ILE A 285 2.90 -11.36 -24.68
CA ILE A 285 1.49 -11.03 -24.41
C ILE A 285 1.17 -11.24 -22.94
N GLN A 286 1.58 -12.37 -22.34
CA GLN A 286 1.34 -12.65 -20.93
C GLN A 286 1.99 -11.61 -20.02
N GLN A 287 3.25 -11.23 -20.26
CA GLN A 287 3.94 -10.18 -19.52
C GLN A 287 3.24 -8.81 -19.68
N ALA A 288 2.83 -8.45 -20.91
CA ALA A 288 2.13 -7.19 -21.15
C ALA A 288 0.71 -7.16 -20.54
N THR A 289 0.01 -8.28 -20.49
CA THR A 289 -1.29 -8.41 -19.80
C THR A 289 -1.10 -8.29 -18.29
N SER A 290 -0.14 -9.00 -17.70
CA SER A 290 0.17 -8.89 -16.27
C SER A 290 0.54 -7.46 -15.85
N LEU A 291 1.20 -6.70 -16.72
CA LEU A 291 1.45 -5.28 -16.50
C LEU A 291 0.15 -4.44 -16.57
N ILE A 292 -0.76 -4.72 -17.51
CA ILE A 292 -2.08 -4.08 -17.57
C ILE A 292 -2.88 -4.36 -16.28
N ASP A 293 -2.88 -5.60 -15.81
CA ASP A 293 -3.65 -6.02 -14.63
C ASP A 293 -3.17 -5.32 -13.35
N GLN A 294 -1.87 -5.01 -13.27
CA GLN A 294 -1.30 -4.21 -12.19
C GLN A 294 -1.78 -2.75 -12.21
N LEU A 295 -1.89 -2.10 -13.38
CA LEU A 295 -2.21 -0.66 -13.46
C LEU A 295 -3.56 -0.34 -12.78
N PRO A 296 -3.57 0.47 -11.70
CA PRO A 296 -4.82 0.89 -11.10
C PRO A 296 -5.55 1.83 -12.05
N ALA A 297 -6.87 1.66 -12.19
CA ALA A 297 -7.70 2.53 -13.03
C ALA A 297 -7.69 3.97 -12.50
N CYS A 298 -7.36 4.15 -11.23
CA CYS A 298 -7.39 5.43 -10.54
C CYS A 298 -6.11 5.81 -9.82
N ALA A 299 -5.78 7.09 -9.99
CA ALA A 299 -4.93 7.92 -9.15
C ALA A 299 -5.26 9.40 -9.47
#